data_AF-F0S0S8-F1
#
_entry.id   AF-F0S0S8-F1
#
_cell.length_a   1.000
_cell.length_b   1.000
_cell.length_c   1.000
_cell.angle_alpha   90.00
_cell.angle_beta   90.00
_cell.angle_gamma   90.00
#
_symmetry.space_group_name_H-M   'P 1'
#
loop_
_entity.id
_entity.type
_entity.pdbx_description
1 polymer ?
#
loop_
_entity_poly.entity_id
_entity_poly.type
_entity_poly.pdbx_seq_one_letter_code
_entity_poly.pdbx_strand_id
1 'polypeptide(L)'
;MKLLNLLIEIKKKELEIEKRKLFLIEKKKSELEAKLKKCKEELEETKKLDVENILILSLRTTFQNQLLEDIENLEKLIISIDRVFEKQKEKIFTINSEIKLLEKKKKAETLKIRKKEDILIERFVNEVLSYPRSV
;
A
#
# COMPACT_ATOMS: atom_id res chain seq x y z
N MET A 1 -25.69 0.39 12.92
CA MET A 1 -25.62 0.94 11.54
C MET A 1 -24.76 2.20 11.41
N LYS A 2 -25.07 3.36 12.02
CA LYS A 2 -24.27 4.59 11.88
C LYS A 2 -22.79 4.42 12.30
N LEU A 3 -22.54 3.76 13.44
CA LEU A 3 -21.19 3.47 13.94
C LEU A 3 -20.37 2.59 12.97
N LEU A 4 -20.99 1.58 12.38
CA LEU A 4 -20.32 0.65 11.47
C LEU A 4 -19.94 1.34 10.15
N ASN A 5 -20.77 2.27 9.66
CA ASN A 5 -20.42 3.11 8.52
C ASN A 5 -19.22 4.00 8.82
N LEU A 6 -19.21 4.65 9.99
CA LEU A 6 -18.10 5.49 10.42
C LEU A 6 -16.79 4.69 10.50
N LEU A 7 -16.81 3.48 11.05
CA LEU A 7 -15.64 2.59 11.11
C LEU A 7 -15.11 2.23 9.71
N ILE A 8 -16.00 1.93 8.75
CA ILE A 8 -15.61 1.66 7.37
C ILE A 8 -14.97 2.89 6.73
N GLU A 9 -15.52 4.08 6.94
CA GLU A 9 -14.97 5.33 6.41
C GLU A 9 -13.58 5.63 6.98
N ILE A 10 -13.40 5.48 8.30
CA ILE A 10 -12.10 5.65 8.96
C ILE A 10 -11.08 4.69 8.35
N LYS A 11 -11.43 3.41 8.20
CA LYS A 11 -10.53 2.41 7.61
C LYS A 11 -10.22 2.68 6.13
N LYS A 12 -11.16 3.21 5.35
CA LYS A 12 -10.92 3.66 3.97
C LYS A 12 -9.95 4.84 3.90
N LYS A 13 -10.07 5.81 4.81
CA LYS A 13 -9.10 6.91 4.91
C LYS A 13 -7.72 6.40 5.33
N GLU A 14 -7.65 5.49 6.29
CA GLU A 14 -6.39 4.83 6.69
C GLU A 14 -5.73 4.13 5.48
N LEU A 15 -6.51 3.38 4.70
CA LEU A 15 -6.05 2.72 3.48
C LEU A 15 -5.47 3.70 2.46
N GLU A 16 -6.11 4.85 2.25
CA GLU A 16 -5.60 5.88 1.33
C GLU A 16 -4.26 6.44 1.79
N ILE A 17 -4.10 6.71 3.10
CA ILE A 17 -2.84 7.18 3.68
C ILE A 17 -1.74 6.14 3.45
N GLU A 18 -2.02 4.87 3.73
CA GLU A 18 -1.02 3.81 3.57
C GLU A 18 -0.66 3.54 2.10
N LYS A 19 -1.61 3.71 1.16
CA LYS A 19 -1.32 3.68 -0.28
C LYS A 19 -0.43 4.83 -0.73
N ARG A 20 -0.67 6.05 -0.22
CA ARG A 20 0.22 7.20 -0.51
C ARG A 20 1.63 6.97 0.01
N LYS A 21 1.79 6.37 1.19
CA LYS A 21 3.11 5.97 1.71
C LYS A 21 3.79 4.94 0.79
N LEU A 22 3.07 3.92 0.33
CA LEU A 22 3.59 2.92 -0.60
C LEU A 22 4.11 3.58 -1.89
N PHE A 23 3.34 4.51 -2.45
CA PHE A 23 3.73 5.26 -3.65
C PHE A 23 5.02 6.07 -3.43
N LEU A 24 5.17 6.73 -2.27
CA LEU A 24 6.40 7.46 -1.94
C LEU A 24 7.62 6.53 -1.80
N ILE A 25 7.43 5.34 -1.23
CA ILE A 25 8.47 4.32 -1.11
C ILE A 25 8.88 3.84 -2.51
N GLU A 26 7.92 3.55 -3.38
CA GLU A 26 8.15 3.13 -4.77
C GLU A 26 8.92 4.20 -5.55
N LYS A 27 8.49 5.46 -5.46
CA LYS A 27 9.21 6.58 -6.08
C LYS A 27 10.67 6.65 -5.63
N LYS A 28 10.91 6.54 -4.32
CA LYS A 28 12.25 6.59 -3.75
C LYS A 28 13.09 5.39 -4.18
N LYS A 29 12.48 4.21 -4.32
CA LYS A 29 13.14 3.03 -4.88
C LYS A 29 13.61 3.29 -6.31
N SER A 30 12.71 3.78 -7.18
CA SER A 30 13.06 4.08 -8.58
C SER A 30 14.16 5.15 -8.69
N GLU A 31 14.17 6.15 -7.81
CA GLU A 31 15.24 7.14 -7.74
C GLU A 31 16.60 6.51 -7.39
N LEU A 32 16.63 5.56 -6.44
CA LEU A 32 17.86 4.84 -6.10
C LEU A 32 18.32 3.91 -7.22
N GLU A 33 17.40 3.21 -7.89
CA GLU A 33 17.71 2.35 -9.02
C GLU A 33 18.28 3.15 -10.20
N ALA A 34 17.73 4.33 -10.47
CA ALA A 34 18.27 5.25 -11.47
C ALA A 34 19.68 5.73 -11.12
N LYS A 35 19.94 6.05 -9.85
CA LYS A 35 21.29 6.40 -9.38
C LYS A 35 22.27 5.24 -9.52
N LEU A 36 21.85 4.03 -9.12
CA LEU A 36 22.66 2.82 -9.26
C LEU A 36 23.02 2.57 -10.73
N LYS A 37 22.06 2.72 -11.63
CA LYS A 37 22.28 2.59 -13.08
C LYS A 37 23.32 3.60 -13.56
N LYS A 38 23.19 4.87 -13.16
CA LYS A 38 24.12 5.94 -13.51
C LYS A 38 25.54 5.66 -13.00
N CYS A 39 25.70 5.23 -11.75
CA CYS A 39 27.01 4.85 -11.21
C CYS A 39 27.64 3.66 -11.97
N LYS A 40 26.83 2.68 -12.40
CA LYS A 40 27.29 1.55 -13.22
C LYS A 40 27.72 1.99 -14.62
N GLU A 41 26.97 2.90 -15.24
CA GLU A 41 27.32 3.50 -16.53
C GLU A 41 28.64 4.28 -16.45
N GLU A 42 28.78 5.14 -15.44
CA GLU A 42 30.03 5.89 -15.17
C GLU A 42 31.22 4.96 -14.91
N LEU A 43 31.01 3.86 -14.17
CA LEU A 43 32.04 2.85 -13.94
C LEU A 43 32.49 2.19 -15.25
N GLU A 44 31.56 1.86 -16.15
CA GLU A 44 31.90 1.30 -17.46
C GLU A 44 32.60 2.30 -18.38
N GLU A 45 32.21 3.58 -18.34
CA GLU A 45 32.92 4.64 -19.07
C GLU A 45 34.36 4.81 -18.60
N THR A 46 34.59 4.79 -17.28
CA THR A 46 35.95 4.90 -16.74
C THR A 46 36.85 3.74 -17.14
N LYS A 47 36.30 2.52 -17.31
CA LYS A 47 37.07 1.36 -17.79
C LYS A 47 37.51 1.49 -19.25
N LYS A 48 36.75 2.22 -20.08
CA LYS A 48 37.03 2.42 -21.51
C LYS A 48 38.05 3.53 -21.78
N LEU A 49 38.38 4.35 -20.78
CA LEU A 49 39.40 5.38 -20.90
C LEU A 49 40.78 4.74 -20.99
N ASP A 50 41.37 4.79 -22.18
CA ASP A 50 42.76 4.40 -22.41
C ASP A 50 43.67 5.58 -22.04
N VAL A 51 44.54 5.36 -21.05
CA VAL A 51 45.29 6.42 -20.39
C VAL A 51 46.71 5.94 -20.13
N GLU A 52 47.68 6.56 -20.78
CA GLU A 52 49.11 6.23 -20.61
C GLU A 52 49.75 6.98 -19.43
N ASN A 53 49.15 8.09 -18.98
CA ASN A 53 49.68 8.90 -17.88
C ASN A 53 49.39 8.26 -16.51
N ILE A 54 50.46 7.95 -15.77
CA ILE A 54 50.43 7.31 -14.44
C ILE A 54 49.58 8.09 -13.42
N LEU A 55 49.64 9.42 -13.41
CA LEU A 55 48.83 10.24 -12.49
C LEU A 55 47.33 10.09 -12.79
N ILE A 56 46.96 10.06 -14.07
CA ILE A 56 45.58 9.92 -14.50
C ILE A 56 45.08 8.48 -14.24
N LEU A 57 45.94 7.48 -14.39
CA LEU A 57 45.65 6.08 -14.01
C LEU A 57 45.36 5.94 -12.50
N SER A 58 46.15 6.61 -11.66
CA SER A 58 45.93 6.66 -10.21
C SER A 58 44.57 7.27 -9.88
N LEU A 59 44.27 8.45 -10.42
CA LEU A 59 42.99 9.14 -10.20
C LEU A 59 41.80 8.31 -10.69
N ARG A 60 41.93 7.67 -11.86
CA ARG A 60 40.91 6.76 -12.40
C ARG A 60 40.63 5.61 -11.44
N THR A 61 41.68 4.99 -10.90
CA THR A 61 41.55 3.86 -9.98
C THR A 61 40.88 4.28 -8.67
N THR A 62 41.26 5.44 -8.10
CA THR A 62 40.60 5.98 -6.91
C THR A 62 39.12 6.26 -7.15
N PHE A 63 38.78 6.87 -8.28
CA PHE A 63 37.40 7.16 -8.66
C PHE A 63 36.59 5.87 -8.90
N GLN A 64 37.18 4.85 -9.54
CA GLN A 64 36.54 3.54 -9.72
C GLN A 64 36.24 2.85 -8.40
N ASN A 65 37.17 2.89 -7.44
CA ASN A 65 36.96 2.34 -6.11
C ASN A 65 35.83 3.06 -5.38
N GLN A 66 35.76 4.40 -5.49
CA GLN A 66 34.68 5.17 -4.91
C GLN A 66 33.32 4.83 -5.55
N LEU A 67 33.26 4.69 -6.88
CA LEU A 67 32.04 4.26 -7.58
C LEU A 67 31.60 2.86 -7.15
N LEU A 68 32.53 1.93 -6.94
CA LEU A 68 32.22 0.58 -6.46
C LEU A 68 31.62 0.60 -5.05
N GLU A 69 32.18 1.42 -4.14
CA GLU A 69 31.65 1.60 -2.79
C GLU A 69 30.24 2.22 -2.83
N ASP A 70 30.03 3.25 -3.66
CA ASP A 70 28.73 3.88 -3.86
C ASP A 70 27.69 2.89 -4.43
N ILE A 71 28.08 2.05 -5.39
CA ILE A 71 27.25 0.97 -5.94
C ILE A 71 26.84 0.00 -4.85
N GLU A 72 27.78 -0.49 -4.05
CA GLU A 72 27.50 -1.44 -2.96
C GLU A 72 26.55 -0.83 -1.92
N ASN A 73 26.75 0.44 -1.57
CA ASN A 73 25.90 1.18 -0.65
C ASN A 73 24.48 1.37 -1.21
N LEU A 74 24.36 1.72 -2.50
CA LEU A 74 23.06 1.85 -3.17
C LEU A 74 22.32 0.52 -3.25
N GLU A 75 23.01 -0.59 -3.53
CA GLU A 75 22.41 -1.93 -3.56
C GLU A 75 21.88 -2.34 -2.18
N LYS A 76 22.66 -2.11 -1.11
CA LYS A 76 22.19 -2.32 0.28
C LYS A 76 20.95 -1.49 0.61
N LEU A 77 20.95 -0.21 0.18
CA LEU A 77 19.80 0.68 0.39
C LEU A 77 18.56 0.20 -0.37
N ILE A 78 18.68 -0.22 -1.62
CA ILE A 78 17.57 -0.76 -2.42
C ILE A 78 16.98 -2.00 -1.74
N ILE A 79 17.83 -2.94 -1.31
CA ILE A 79 17.39 -4.14 -0.57
C ILE A 79 16.63 -3.75 0.70
N SER A 80 17.11 -2.74 1.43
CA SER A 80 16.43 -2.26 2.64
C SER A 80 15.05 -1.65 2.33
N ILE A 81 14.95 -0.88 1.25
CA ILE A 81 13.70 -0.27 0.80
C ILE A 81 12.71 -1.34 0.33
N ASP A 82 13.18 -2.39 -0.34
CA ASP A 82 12.34 -3.52 -0.75
C ASP A 82 11.67 -4.21 0.43
N ARG A 83 12.41 -4.41 1.52
CA ARG A 83 11.84 -4.96 2.76
C ARG A 83 10.77 -4.05 3.35
N VAL A 84 10.98 -2.73 3.31
CA VAL A 84 9.99 -1.75 3.78
C VAL A 84 8.77 -1.75 2.87
N PHE A 85 8.96 -1.85 1.56
CA PHE A 85 7.91 -1.90 0.56
C PHE A 85 6.99 -3.12 0.75
N GLU A 86 7.56 -4.30 0.97
CA GLU A 86 6.78 -5.51 1.22
C GLU A 86 5.98 -5.43 2.53
N LYS A 87 6.58 -4.95 3.62
CA LYS A 87 5.84 -4.70 4.88
C LYS A 87 4.69 -3.72 4.69
N GLN A 88 4.89 -2.69 3.87
CA GLN A 88 3.85 -1.71 3.57
C GLN A 88 2.70 -2.32 2.75
N LYS A 89 2.99 -3.22 1.80
CA LYS A 89 1.96 -3.98 1.08
C LYS A 89 1.15 -4.89 2.00
N GLU A 90 1.80 -5.61 2.91
CA GLU A 90 1.12 -6.46 3.89
C GLU A 90 0.14 -5.67 4.76
N LYS A 91 0.56 -4.46 5.18
CA LYS A 91 -0.30 -3.55 5.94
C LYS A 91 -1.52 -3.11 5.13
N ILE A 92 -1.33 -2.73 3.87
CA ILE A 92 -2.43 -2.39 2.94
C ILE A 92 -3.37 -3.58 2.74
N PHE A 93 -2.83 -4.78 2.59
CA PHE A 93 -3.62 -6.00 2.46
C PHE A 93 -4.47 -6.28 3.70
N THR A 94 -3.88 -6.11 4.89
CA THR A 94 -4.58 -6.27 6.18
C THR A 94 -5.74 -5.29 6.30
N ILE A 95 -5.52 -4.00 6.07
CA ILE A 95 -6.58 -2.97 6.12
C ILE A 95 -7.69 -3.26 5.11
N ASN A 96 -7.35 -3.66 3.89
CA ASN A 96 -8.35 -4.06 2.89
C ASN A 96 -9.21 -5.24 3.36
N SER A 97 -8.59 -6.23 4.01
CA SER A 97 -9.29 -7.40 4.55
C SER A 97 -10.22 -7.01 5.69
N GLU A 98 -9.80 -6.11 6.58
CA GLU A 98 -10.65 -5.54 7.63
C GLU A 98 -11.87 -4.80 7.06
N ILE A 99 -11.66 -3.96 6.04
CA ILE A 99 -12.76 -3.26 5.35
C ILE A 99 -13.78 -4.26 4.78
N LYS A 100 -13.31 -5.29 4.07
CA LYS A 100 -14.18 -6.35 3.52
C LYS A 100 -14.97 -7.05 4.61
N LEU A 101 -14.36 -7.32 5.76
CA LEU A 101 -15.01 -7.97 6.90
C LEU A 101 -16.08 -7.07 7.53
N LEU A 102 -15.79 -5.77 7.69
CA LEU A 102 -16.77 -4.78 8.16
C LEU A 102 -17.95 -4.64 7.19
N GLU A 103 -17.69 -4.63 5.89
CA GLU A 103 -18.74 -4.57 4.86
C GLU A 103 -19.63 -5.83 4.88
N LYS A 104 -19.04 -7.02 5.08
CA LYS A 104 -19.80 -8.26 5.29
C LYS A 104 -20.69 -8.18 6.54
N LYS A 105 -20.15 -7.72 7.67
CA LYS A 105 -20.91 -7.51 8.91
C LYS A 105 -22.08 -6.54 8.70
N LYS A 106 -21.85 -5.44 7.97
CA LYS A 106 -22.89 -4.46 7.65
C LYS A 106 -24.05 -5.08 6.86
N LYS A 107 -23.73 -5.87 5.83
CA LYS A 107 -24.75 -6.58 5.05
C LYS A 107 -25.57 -7.54 5.93
N ALA A 108 -24.91 -8.29 6.80
CA ALA A 108 -25.57 -9.23 7.71
C ALA A 108 -26.49 -8.51 8.71
N GLU A 109 -26.05 -7.40 9.31
CA GLU A 109 -26.91 -6.59 10.21
C GLU A 109 -28.11 -6.00 9.49
N THR A 110 -27.92 -5.49 8.27
CA THR A 110 -29.00 -4.93 7.45
C THR A 110 -30.08 -5.98 7.16
N LEU A 111 -29.66 -7.21 6.82
CA LEU A 111 -30.58 -8.33 6.58
C LEU A 111 -31.34 -8.72 7.86
N LYS A 112 -30.69 -8.70 9.02
CA LYS A 112 -31.35 -8.99 10.31
C LYS A 112 -32.40 -7.94 10.66
N ILE A 113 -32.13 -6.66 10.38
CA ILE A 113 -33.09 -5.56 10.62
C ILE A 113 -34.30 -5.73 9.71
N ARG A 114 -34.09 -5.93 8.41
CA ARG A 114 -35.19 -6.14 7.44
C ARG A 114 -36.10 -7.30 7.83
N LYS A 115 -35.53 -8.45 8.20
CA LYS A 115 -36.32 -9.60 8.68
C LYS A 115 -37.19 -9.27 9.90
N LYS A 116 -36.72 -8.41 10.81
CA LYS A 116 -37.52 -7.97 11.96
C LYS A 116 -38.63 -7.00 11.55
N GLU A 117 -38.34 -6.10 10.61
CA GLU A 117 -39.32 -5.18 10.04
C GLU A 117 -40.42 -5.95 9.31
N ASP A 118 -40.07 -6.94 8.50
CA ASP A 118 -41.02 -7.82 7.81
C ASP A 118 -41.97 -8.52 8.80
N ILE A 119 -41.43 -9.09 9.88
CA ILE A 119 -42.24 -9.72 10.95
C ILE A 119 -43.17 -8.71 11.63
N LEU A 120 -42.71 -7.48 11.87
CA LEU A 120 -43.54 -6.44 12.52
C LEU A 120 -44.65 -5.98 11.59
N ILE A 121 -44.38 -5.84 10.29
CA ILE A 121 -45.38 -5.48 9.28
C ILE A 121 -46.42 -6.60 9.16
N GLU A 122 -46.02 -7.86 9.09
CA GLU A 122 -46.95 -8.99 9.05
C GLU A 122 -47.87 -9.02 10.29
N ARG A 123 -47.31 -8.81 11.48
CA ARG A 123 -48.10 -8.71 12.72
C ARG A 123 -49.08 -7.56 12.67
N PHE A 124 -48.64 -6.38 12.25
CA PHE A 124 -49.49 -5.20 12.13
C PHE A 124 -50.63 -5.42 11.12
N VAL A 125 -50.33 -5.98 9.95
CA VAL A 125 -51.34 -6.31 8.93
C VAL A 125 -52.35 -7.30 9.49
N ASN A 126 -51.89 -8.36 10.15
CA ASN A 126 -52.78 -9.34 10.77
C ASN A 126 -53.66 -8.72 11.87
N GLU A 127 -53.11 -7.82 12.68
CA GLU A 127 -53.84 -7.11 13.74
C GLU A 127 -54.89 -6.14 13.17
N VAL A 128 -54.56 -5.40 12.09
CA VAL A 128 -55.51 -4.53 11.38
C VAL A 128 -56.61 -5.34 10.66
N LEU A 129 -56.25 -6.48 10.06
CA LEU A 129 -57.22 -7.34 9.36
C LEU A 129 -58.09 -8.18 10.30
N SER A 130 -57.62 -8.46 11.52
CA SER A 130 -58.37 -9.19 12.55
C SER A 130 -59.25 -8.29 13.42
N TYR A 131 -59.19 -6.97 13.23
CA TYR A 131 -60.17 -6.06 13.81
C TYR A 131 -61.57 -6.45 13.28
N PRO A 132 -62.52 -6.85 14.14
CA PRO A 132 -63.88 -7.05 13.69
C PRO A 132 -64.35 -5.70 13.17
N ARG A 133 -64.74 -5.64 11.89
CA ARG A 133 -65.48 -4.50 11.37
C ARG A 133 -66.79 -4.47 12.14
N SER A 134 -66.82 -3.70 13.23
CA SER A 134 -68.03 -3.38 13.95
C SER A 134 -68.98 -2.72 12.95
N VAL A 135 -70.00 -3.47 12.56
CA VAL A 135 -71.24 -2.96 11.98
C VAL A 135 -71.91 -2.04 13.00
#